data_AF-Q0ICZ2-F1
#
_entry.id   AF-Q0ICZ2-F1
#
_cell.length_a   1.000
_cell.length_b   1.000
_cell.length_c   1.000
_cell.angle_alpha   90.00
_cell.angle_beta   90.00
_cell.angle_gamma   90.00
#
_symmetry.space_group_name_H-M   'P 1'
#
loop_
_entity.id
_entity.type
_entity.pdbx_description
1 polymer ?
#
loop_
_entity_poly.entity_id
_entity_poly.type
_entity_poly.pdbx_seq_one_letter_code
_entity_poly.pdbx_strand_id
1 'polypeptide(L)'
;MAEIIGLSSQAPSQLIIGAECLMVLRQDLLAPAPAEGCALLLGQGHGAPDSASDDWSVQLIWPCRNMVEQQVHDRFELDPREQIAAQRWARSRSLKVLGSAHSHPTASVVPSRRDRLWAVSSGLMLIMGNNHAVAAWWLEVEAPRCALAEVHPLSIQVMRETSLKSFPGELGIRHEGSGGYSSAQWRGEDQICPPHHAPRGGS
;
A
#
# COMPACT_ATOMS: atom_id res chain seq x y z
N MET A 1 -2.13 9.37 -21.71
CA MET A 1 -0.96 10.00 -21.07
C MET A 1 -0.75 9.30 -19.74
N ALA A 2 0.20 8.37 -19.67
CA ALA A 2 0.58 7.72 -18.42
C ALA A 2 1.37 8.74 -17.60
N GLU A 3 0.83 9.11 -16.45
CA GLU A 3 1.45 10.04 -15.52
C GLU A 3 2.60 9.27 -14.86
N ILE A 4 3.82 9.60 -15.26
CA ILE A 4 5.04 9.00 -14.73
C ILE A 4 5.12 9.40 -13.26
N ILE A 5 5.15 8.40 -12.36
CA ILE A 5 5.32 8.57 -10.93
C ILE A 5 6.64 9.35 -10.70
N GLY A 6 6.61 10.45 -9.93
CA GLY A 6 7.86 11.11 -9.49
C GLY A 6 8.17 12.51 -10.07
N LEU A 7 7.18 13.37 -10.32
CA LEU A 7 7.44 14.80 -10.63
C LEU A 7 7.80 15.67 -9.41
N SER A 8 8.10 15.07 -8.25
CA SER A 8 8.79 15.79 -7.20
C SER A 8 10.28 15.48 -7.32
N SER A 9 11.05 16.48 -7.74
CA SER A 9 12.52 16.39 -7.74
C SER A 9 13.11 16.54 -6.34
N GLN A 10 12.27 16.69 -5.30
CA GLN A 10 12.71 16.96 -3.93
C GLN A 10 12.23 15.85 -3.00
N ALA A 11 13.17 15.34 -2.21
CA ALA A 11 12.87 14.41 -1.14
C ALA A 11 11.99 15.09 -0.07
N PRO A 12 11.03 14.36 0.53
CA PRO A 12 10.37 14.87 1.73
C PRO A 12 11.35 15.00 2.90
N SER A 13 11.02 15.86 3.85
CA SER A 13 11.74 15.96 5.14
C SER A 13 11.69 14.66 5.94
N GLN A 14 10.53 13.99 5.93
CA GLN A 14 10.31 12.72 6.59
C GLN A 14 9.09 11.99 6.01
N LEU A 15 9.04 10.69 6.27
CA LEU A 15 7.91 9.84 5.99
C LEU A 15 7.11 9.58 7.28
N ILE A 16 5.85 9.98 7.29
CA ILE A 16 4.89 9.67 8.33
C ILE A 16 4.12 8.42 7.93
N ILE A 17 4.10 7.40 8.79
CA ILE A 17 3.32 6.17 8.59
C ILE A 17 2.55 5.82 9.85
N GLY A 18 1.25 5.53 9.72
CA GLY A 18 0.44 5.03 10.83
C GLY A 18 0.89 3.62 11.26
N ALA A 19 0.78 3.32 12.55
CA ALA A 19 1.14 2.00 13.09
C ALA A 19 0.41 0.85 12.37
N GLU A 20 -0.87 1.05 12.03
CA GLU A 20 -1.67 0.07 11.28
C GLU A 20 -1.14 -0.14 9.85
N CYS A 21 -0.87 0.95 9.12
CA CYS A 21 -0.27 0.87 7.78
C CYS A 21 1.09 0.15 7.82
N LEU A 22 1.90 0.42 8.84
CA LEU A 22 3.18 -0.28 9.00
C LEU A 22 2.99 -1.77 9.29
N MET A 23 1.96 -2.16 10.05
CA MET A 23 1.64 -3.57 10.25
C MET A 23 1.19 -4.26 8.95
N VAL A 24 0.28 -3.64 8.19
CA VAL A 24 -0.18 -4.16 6.90
C VAL A 24 1.00 -4.32 5.94
N LEU A 25 1.85 -3.29 5.84
CA LEU A 25 3.06 -3.34 5.03
C LEU A 25 3.93 -4.53 5.40
N ARG A 26 4.16 -4.77 6.69
CA ARG A 26 4.98 -5.90 7.12
C ARG A 26 4.38 -7.24 6.72
N GLN A 27 3.07 -7.40 6.89
CA GLN A 27 2.37 -8.62 6.53
C GLN A 27 2.46 -8.88 5.02
N ASP A 28 2.18 -7.87 4.21
CA ASP A 28 2.20 -7.98 2.75
C ASP A 28 3.60 -8.29 2.22
N LEU A 29 4.64 -7.68 2.81
CA LEU A 29 6.03 -7.92 2.43
C LEU A 29 6.57 -9.30 2.85
N LEU A 30 6.04 -9.89 3.92
CA LEU A 30 6.47 -11.21 4.42
C LEU A 30 5.71 -12.37 3.78
N ALA A 31 4.48 -12.15 3.32
CA ALA A 31 3.61 -13.18 2.76
C ALA A 31 4.23 -14.03 1.61
N PRO A 32 5.03 -13.46 0.69
CA PRO A 32 5.59 -14.22 -0.44
C PRO A 32 6.95 -14.88 -0.14
N ALA A 33 7.44 -14.84 1.10
CA ALA A 33 8.72 -15.46 1.46
C ALA A 33 8.76 -16.95 1.01
N PRO A 34 9.87 -17.43 0.42
CA PRO A 34 11.18 -16.77 0.33
C PRO A 34 11.36 -15.78 -0.83
N ALA A 35 10.35 -15.56 -1.67
CA ALA A 35 10.41 -14.53 -2.71
C ALA A 35 10.31 -13.12 -2.10
N GLU A 36 10.85 -12.12 -2.80
CA GLU A 36 10.76 -10.72 -2.37
C GLU A 36 9.31 -10.25 -2.43
N GLY A 37 8.75 -9.76 -1.32
CA GLY A 37 7.47 -9.04 -1.26
C GLY A 37 7.53 -7.66 -1.88
N CYS A 38 6.43 -7.17 -2.45
CA CYS A 38 6.34 -5.80 -2.94
C CYS A 38 4.97 -5.16 -2.68
N ALA A 39 4.96 -3.84 -2.55
CA ALA A 39 3.76 -3.03 -2.35
C ALA A 39 3.97 -1.61 -2.89
N LEU A 40 2.86 -0.92 -3.16
CA LEU A 40 2.84 0.51 -3.42
C LEU A 40 2.35 1.28 -2.18
N LEU A 41 2.96 2.44 -1.95
CA LEU A 41 2.65 3.31 -0.83
C LEU A 41 1.73 4.43 -1.32
N LEU A 42 0.52 4.49 -0.79
CA LEU A 42 -0.48 5.49 -1.17
C LEU A 42 -0.72 6.46 -0.03
N GLY A 43 -0.85 7.74 -0.37
CA GLY A 43 -0.94 8.78 0.65
C GLY A 43 -0.96 10.19 0.12
N GLN A 44 -0.59 11.12 0.99
CA GLN A 44 -0.46 12.55 0.69
C GLN A 44 1.02 12.92 0.67
N GLY A 45 1.40 13.73 -0.31
CA GLY A 45 2.74 14.29 -0.44
C GLY A 45 2.66 15.72 -0.94
N HIS A 46 3.79 16.26 -1.37
CA HIS A 46 3.95 17.64 -1.81
C HIS A 46 2.84 18.10 -2.79
N GLY A 47 2.32 19.32 -2.60
CA GLY A 47 1.31 19.94 -3.47
C GLY A 47 -0.14 19.55 -3.17
N ALA A 48 -0.46 19.06 -1.97
CA ALA A 48 -1.83 19.13 -1.46
C ALA A 48 -2.13 20.59 -1.08
N PRO A 49 -3.32 21.13 -1.41
CA PRO A 49 -3.62 22.56 -1.28
C PRO A 49 -3.50 23.12 0.15
N ASP A 50 -3.41 22.25 1.17
CA ASP A 50 -3.35 22.61 2.60
C ASP A 50 -2.07 22.11 3.33
N SER A 51 -1.09 21.55 2.62
CA SER A 51 0.13 21.05 3.28
C SER A 51 1.19 22.15 3.41
N ALA A 52 1.26 22.77 4.58
CA ALA A 52 2.34 23.69 4.97
C ALA A 52 3.67 22.98 5.31
N SER A 53 3.70 21.64 5.24
CA SER A 53 4.86 20.80 5.55
C SER A 53 5.27 19.97 4.33
N ASP A 54 6.58 19.75 4.18
CA ASP A 54 7.20 18.92 3.14
C ASP A 54 7.14 17.42 3.48
N ASP A 55 6.50 17.07 4.60
CA ASP A 55 6.33 15.70 5.06
C ASP A 55 5.39 14.90 4.14
N TRP A 56 5.71 13.63 3.95
CA TRP A 56 4.84 12.70 3.22
C TRP A 56 4.15 11.77 4.19
N SER A 57 2.84 11.54 4.01
CA SER A 57 2.04 10.69 4.88
C SER A 57 1.49 9.50 4.10
N VAL A 58 1.92 8.30 4.49
CA VAL A 58 1.36 7.04 4.00
C VAL A 58 0.04 6.77 4.72
N GLN A 59 -1.02 6.57 3.95
CA GLN A 59 -2.37 6.31 4.44
C GLN A 59 -2.90 4.94 4.03
N LEU A 60 -2.30 4.31 3.02
CA LEU A 60 -2.69 2.98 2.57
C LEU A 60 -1.52 2.24 1.93
N ILE A 61 -1.50 0.93 2.15
CA ILE A 61 -0.62 -0.02 1.48
C ILE A 61 -1.43 -0.72 0.38
N TRP A 62 -0.93 -0.67 -0.85
CA TRP A 62 -1.48 -1.44 -1.96
C TRP A 62 -0.59 -2.65 -2.19
N PRO A 63 -1.01 -3.87 -1.79
CA PRO A 63 -0.21 -5.06 -2.01
C PRO A 63 -0.06 -5.35 -3.49
N CYS A 64 1.14 -5.69 -3.92
CA CYS A 64 1.40 -6.11 -5.29
C CYS A 64 1.71 -7.61 -5.31
N ARG A 65 1.08 -8.35 -6.22
CA ARG A 65 1.37 -9.77 -6.39
C ARG A 65 2.65 -9.92 -7.20
N ASN A 66 3.71 -10.39 -6.54
CA ASN A 66 4.99 -10.65 -7.20
C ASN A 66 4.85 -11.63 -8.36
N MET A 67 5.25 -11.21 -9.55
CA MET A 67 5.59 -12.12 -10.66
C MET A 67 7.11 -12.12 -10.93
N VAL A 68 7.93 -11.97 -9.88
CA VAL A 68 9.40 -11.89 -10.00
C VAL A 68 9.98 -13.14 -10.68
N GLU A 69 9.28 -14.29 -10.66
CA GLU A 69 9.71 -15.50 -11.38
C GLU A 69 9.44 -15.48 -12.90
N GLN A 70 8.54 -14.63 -13.42
CA GLN A 70 8.12 -14.71 -14.83
C GLN A 70 8.60 -13.56 -15.73
N GLN A 71 9.26 -12.54 -15.20
CA GLN A 71 9.67 -11.35 -15.97
C GLN A 71 11.15 -11.03 -15.83
N VAL A 72 12.01 -11.97 -16.23
CA VAL A 72 13.48 -11.75 -16.38
C VAL A 72 13.79 -10.74 -17.51
N HIS A 73 12.79 -10.35 -18.31
CA HIS A 73 12.97 -9.50 -19.50
C HIS A 73 12.26 -8.14 -19.45
N ASP A 74 11.41 -7.88 -18.46
CA ASP A 74 10.74 -6.58 -18.33
C ASP A 74 11.44 -5.70 -17.29
N ARG A 75 11.64 -4.43 -17.63
CA ARG A 75 12.29 -3.42 -16.77
C ARG A 75 11.43 -2.99 -15.57
N PHE A 76 10.30 -3.65 -15.33
CA PHE A 76 9.34 -3.26 -14.31
C PHE A 76 9.37 -4.28 -13.17
N GLU A 77 9.69 -3.78 -11.96
CA GLU A 77 9.69 -4.56 -10.72
C GLU A 77 8.26 -4.92 -10.26
N LEU A 78 7.25 -4.19 -10.75
CA LEU A 78 5.83 -4.40 -10.49
C LEU A 78 5.07 -4.53 -11.81
N ASP A 79 4.02 -5.36 -11.83
CA ASP A 79 3.11 -5.42 -12.98
C ASP A 79 2.58 -4.01 -13.31
N PRO A 80 2.81 -3.48 -14.53
CA PRO A 80 2.27 -2.19 -14.94
C PRO A 80 0.76 -2.05 -14.74
N ARG A 81 0.00 -3.16 -14.80
CA ARG A 81 -1.44 -3.19 -14.52
C ARG A 81 -1.75 -2.85 -13.06
N GLU A 82 -0.98 -3.38 -12.13
CA GLU A 82 -1.10 -3.07 -10.70
C GLU A 82 -0.75 -1.61 -10.43
N GLN A 83 0.31 -1.09 -11.05
CA GLN A 83 0.66 0.33 -10.93
C GLN A 83 -0.48 1.24 -11.44
N ILE A 84 -1.04 0.95 -12.62
CA ILE A 84 -2.15 1.72 -13.19
C ILE A 84 -3.41 1.60 -12.32
N ALA A 85 -3.70 0.42 -11.79
CA ALA A 85 -4.84 0.20 -10.91
C ALA A 85 -4.70 1.01 -9.61
N ALA A 86 -3.55 0.93 -8.96
CA ALA A 86 -3.24 1.70 -7.75
C ALA A 86 -3.33 3.21 -8.00
N GLN A 87 -2.76 3.71 -9.10
CA GLN A 87 -2.86 5.13 -9.48
C GLN A 87 -4.30 5.59 -9.72
N ARG A 88 -5.11 4.79 -10.43
CA ARG A 88 -6.53 5.11 -10.66
C ARG A 88 -7.32 5.13 -9.36
N TRP A 89 -7.09 4.14 -8.51
CA TRP A 89 -7.73 4.05 -7.20
C TRP A 89 -7.32 5.22 -6.30
N ALA A 90 -6.04 5.57 -6.27
CA ALA A 90 -5.51 6.69 -5.49
C ALA A 90 -6.17 8.01 -5.92
N ARG A 91 -6.19 8.30 -7.24
CA ARG A 91 -6.82 9.51 -7.77
C ARG A 91 -8.31 9.61 -7.42
N SER A 92 -9.05 8.49 -7.43
CA SER A 92 -10.47 8.48 -7.04
C SER A 92 -10.72 8.85 -5.57
N ARG A 93 -9.68 8.86 -4.74
CA ARG A 93 -9.72 9.18 -3.31
C ARG A 93 -8.86 10.39 -2.95
N SER A 94 -8.45 11.18 -3.95
CA SER A 94 -7.54 12.32 -3.76
C SER A 94 -6.22 11.94 -3.10
N LEU A 95 -5.75 10.71 -3.32
CA LEU A 95 -4.44 10.20 -2.87
C LEU A 95 -3.46 10.14 -4.06
N LYS A 96 -2.18 10.06 -3.75
CA LYS A 96 -1.08 9.84 -4.70
C LYS A 96 -0.37 8.53 -4.39
N VAL A 97 0.22 7.91 -5.41
CA VAL A 97 1.24 6.87 -5.21
C VAL A 97 2.54 7.60 -4.86
N LEU A 98 2.99 7.45 -3.62
CA LEU A 98 4.17 8.12 -3.08
C LEU A 98 5.46 7.37 -3.45
N GLY A 99 5.39 6.04 -3.49
CA GLY A 99 6.57 5.22 -3.73
C GLY A 99 6.26 3.74 -3.71
N SER A 100 7.32 2.95 -3.65
CA SER A 100 7.25 1.48 -3.57
C SER A 100 7.86 0.98 -2.27
N ALA A 101 7.53 -0.24 -1.90
CA ALA A 101 8.17 -0.94 -0.82
C ALA A 101 8.42 -2.40 -1.21
N HIS A 102 9.53 -2.98 -0.76
CA HIS A 102 9.83 -4.38 -0.97
C HIS A 102 10.60 -5.01 0.19
N SER A 103 10.64 -6.34 0.24
CA SER A 103 11.46 -7.07 1.19
C SER A 103 12.76 -7.55 0.55
N HIS A 104 13.83 -7.59 1.32
CA HIS A 104 15.06 -8.34 1.09
C HIS A 104 15.10 -9.54 2.07
N PRO A 105 14.58 -10.72 1.70
CA PRO A 105 14.48 -11.87 2.61
C PRO A 105 15.84 -12.32 3.16
N THR A 106 16.91 -12.11 2.41
CA THR A 106 18.27 -12.55 2.75
C THR A 106 19.28 -11.42 2.86
N ALA A 107 18.87 -10.15 2.71
CA ALA A 107 19.79 -9.01 2.71
C ALA A 107 19.33 -7.89 3.67
N SER A 108 20.16 -6.86 3.81
CA SER A 108 19.88 -5.71 4.68
C SER A 108 18.83 -4.78 4.08
N VAL A 109 18.45 -3.76 4.85
CA VAL A 109 17.52 -2.71 4.43
C VAL A 109 18.09 -1.71 3.42
N VAL A 110 19.33 -1.89 2.95
CA VAL A 110 19.99 -0.93 2.05
C VAL A 110 19.61 -1.24 0.60
N PRO A 111 19.27 -0.24 -0.24
CA PRO A 111 18.94 -0.45 -1.64
C PRO A 111 20.05 -1.19 -2.38
N SER A 112 19.68 -2.26 -3.05
CA SER A 112 20.59 -3.09 -3.82
C SER A 112 21.07 -2.35 -5.08
N ARG A 113 22.09 -2.90 -5.75
CA ARG A 113 22.50 -2.38 -7.06
C ARG A 113 21.37 -2.46 -8.09
N ARG A 114 20.48 -3.46 -7.98
CA ARG A 114 19.34 -3.65 -8.87
C ARG A 114 18.31 -2.53 -8.67
N ASP A 115 17.95 -2.26 -7.42
CA ASP A 115 16.99 -1.22 -7.03
C ASP A 115 17.42 0.15 -7.61
N ARG A 116 18.70 0.50 -7.42
CA ARG A 116 19.28 1.75 -7.89
C ARG A 116 19.40 1.85 -9.41
N LEU A 117 19.58 0.73 -10.10
CA LEU A 117 19.68 0.68 -11.57
C LEU A 117 18.29 0.76 -12.21
N TRP A 118 17.27 0.26 -11.54
CA TRP A 118 15.91 0.16 -12.05
C TRP A 118 15.02 1.33 -11.66
N ALA A 119 15.49 2.23 -10.79
CA ALA A 119 14.82 3.48 -10.49
C ALA A 119 14.57 4.31 -11.76
N VAL A 120 13.31 4.41 -12.18
CA VAL A 120 12.89 5.17 -13.37
C VAL A 120 12.60 6.62 -13.03
N SER A 121 12.62 7.05 -11.78
CA SER A 121 12.45 8.45 -11.41
C SER A 121 12.88 8.60 -9.97
N SER A 122 13.14 9.84 -9.57
CA SER A 122 13.34 10.12 -8.16
C SER A 122 12.07 9.76 -7.38
N GLY A 123 12.23 9.11 -6.24
CA GLY A 123 11.09 8.64 -5.47
C GLY A 123 11.42 7.89 -4.19
N LEU A 124 10.35 7.63 -3.43
CA LEU A 124 10.39 6.93 -2.17
C LEU A 124 10.47 5.40 -2.37
N MET A 125 11.37 4.77 -1.62
CA MET A 125 11.50 3.32 -1.51
C MET A 125 11.62 2.89 -0.05
N LEU A 126 10.77 1.95 0.36
CA LEU A 126 10.82 1.33 1.70
C LEU A 126 11.33 -0.11 1.58
N ILE A 127 12.37 -0.46 2.33
CA ILE A 127 12.95 -1.81 2.27
C ILE A 127 12.85 -2.47 3.64
N MET A 128 12.29 -3.68 3.65
CA MET A 128 12.36 -4.57 4.81
C MET A 128 13.54 -5.54 4.67
N GLY A 129 14.45 -5.57 5.63
CA GLY A 129 15.59 -6.50 5.64
C GLY A 129 15.26 -7.87 6.23
N ASN A 130 16.23 -8.78 6.16
CA ASN A 130 16.15 -10.14 6.70
C ASN A 130 15.85 -10.22 8.21
N ASN A 131 16.17 -9.17 8.97
CA ASN A 131 15.86 -9.02 10.40
C ASN A 131 14.49 -8.36 10.65
N HIS A 132 13.68 -8.20 9.60
CA HIS A 132 12.38 -7.52 9.58
C HIS A 132 12.43 -6.03 9.98
N ALA A 133 13.63 -5.44 10.06
CA ALA A 133 13.78 -4.00 10.17
C ALA A 133 13.32 -3.34 8.87
N VAL A 134 12.82 -2.11 8.97
CA VAL A 134 12.31 -1.33 7.84
C VAL A 134 13.06 -0.02 7.79
N ALA A 135 13.55 0.36 6.61
CA ALA A 135 14.16 1.67 6.36
C ALA A 135 13.58 2.30 5.10
N ALA A 136 13.50 3.63 5.08
CA ALA A 136 13.03 4.41 3.95
C ALA A 136 14.21 5.13 3.29
N TRP A 137 14.12 5.25 1.97
CA TRP A 137 15.14 5.83 1.12
C TRP A 137 14.49 6.72 0.08
N TRP A 138 15.11 7.87 -0.17
CA TRP A 138 14.90 8.61 -1.40
C TRP A 138 15.93 8.16 -2.41
N LEU A 139 15.47 7.62 -3.53
CA LEU A 139 16.33 7.36 -4.69
C LEU A 139 16.29 8.61 -5.55
N GLU A 140 17.44 9.23 -5.78
CA GLU A 140 17.56 10.39 -6.64
C GLU A 140 18.14 9.97 -8.00
N VAL A 141 17.39 10.25 -9.06
CA VAL A 141 17.77 9.92 -10.43
C VAL A 141 18.07 11.22 -11.18
N GLU A 142 19.35 11.51 -11.37
CA GLU A 142 19.80 12.61 -12.21
C GLU A 142 19.80 12.22 -13.70
N ALA A 143 19.44 13.16 -14.57
CA ALA A 143 19.55 12.97 -16.01
C ALA A 143 20.99 13.32 -16.49
N PRO A 144 21.56 12.57 -17.45
CA PRO A 144 20.98 11.45 -18.18
C PRO A 144 21.08 10.10 -17.45
N ARG A 145 20.12 9.21 -17.71
CA ARG A 145 19.84 7.93 -17.01
C ARG A 145 20.84 6.81 -17.30
N CYS A 146 22.13 7.07 -17.09
CA CYS A 146 23.20 6.11 -17.33
C CYS A 146 23.94 5.71 -16.04
N ALA A 147 23.57 6.30 -14.91
CA ALA A 147 24.19 6.07 -13.60
C ALA A 147 23.20 5.40 -12.63
N LEU A 148 23.74 4.79 -11.56
CA LEU A 148 22.95 4.30 -10.45
C LEU A 148 22.32 5.49 -9.72
N ALA A 149 21.04 5.37 -9.33
CA ALA A 149 20.40 6.37 -8.48
C ALA A 149 21.23 6.64 -7.22
N GLU A 150 21.34 7.90 -6.81
CA GLU A 150 21.85 8.23 -5.48
C GLU A 150 20.82 7.82 -4.43
N VAL A 151 21.29 7.49 -3.24
CA VAL A 151 20.46 6.92 -2.18
C VAL A 151 20.62 7.77 -0.93
N HIS A 152 19.52 8.38 -0.50
CA HIS A 152 19.49 9.25 0.67
C HIS A 152 18.57 8.61 1.73
N PRO A 153 19.03 8.44 2.98
CA PRO A 153 18.18 7.92 4.04
C PRO A 153 17.04 8.89 4.32
N LEU A 154 15.83 8.35 4.50
CA LEU A 154 14.65 9.12 4.87
C LEU A 154 14.16 8.69 6.25
N SER A 155 13.98 9.66 7.14
CA SER A 155 13.47 9.42 8.49
C SER A 155 12.02 8.92 8.43
N ILE A 156 11.71 7.86 9.18
CA ILE A 156 10.35 7.35 9.35
C ILE A 156 9.83 7.77 10.72
N GLN A 157 8.74 8.53 10.74
CA GLN A 157 7.97 8.82 11.93
C GLN A 157 6.73 7.90 11.98
N VAL A 158 6.71 7.00 12.95
CA VAL A 158 5.55 6.13 13.17
C VAL A 158 4.54 6.84 14.07
N MET A 159 3.40 7.20 13.50
CA MET A 159 2.28 7.74 14.28
C MET A 159 1.52 6.59 14.93
N ARG A 160 1.53 6.56 16.26
CA ARG A 160 0.53 5.79 17.02
C ARG A 160 -0.73 6.64 17.05
N GLU A 161 -1.88 6.05 16.75
CA GLU A 161 -3.13 6.78 16.87
C GLU A 161 -3.27 7.34 18.29
N THR A 162 -3.31 8.66 18.40
CA THR A 162 -3.99 9.29 19.53
C THR A 162 -5.47 9.07 19.28
N SER A 163 -6.04 8.12 20.03
CA SER A 163 -7.47 7.85 20.22
C SER A 163 -8.36 8.81 19.44
N LEU A 164 -9.06 8.30 18.42
CA LEU A 164 -10.10 9.00 17.67
C LEU A 164 -10.78 10.04 18.56
N LYS A 165 -10.66 11.33 18.19
CA LYS A 165 -11.56 12.36 18.70
C LYS A 165 -12.97 11.84 18.45
N SER A 166 -13.67 11.50 19.54
CA SER A 166 -15.10 11.23 19.52
C SER A 166 -15.77 12.34 18.71
N PHE A 167 -16.42 11.97 17.62
CA PHE A 167 -17.29 12.91 16.91
C PHE A 167 -18.37 13.39 17.91
N PRO A 168 -18.53 14.69 18.16
CA PRO A 168 -19.63 15.20 18.97
C PRO A 168 -20.87 15.42 18.08
N GLY A 169 -21.98 14.75 18.43
CA GLY A 169 -23.36 15.01 17.95
C GLY A 169 -23.61 14.55 16.51
N GLU A 170 -24.75 13.96 16.13
CA GLU A 170 -26.15 14.12 16.53
C GLU A 170 -26.92 12.86 16.03
N LEU A 171 -28.09 12.42 16.51
CA LEU A 171 -29.26 13.10 17.07
C LEU A 171 -29.90 12.26 18.17
N GLY A 172 -30.46 12.95 19.17
CA GLY A 172 -31.23 12.36 20.25
C GLY A 172 -32.55 11.75 19.80
N ILE A 173 -32.81 10.52 20.23
CA ILE A 173 -34.16 9.95 20.26
C ILE A 173 -34.66 10.09 21.70
N ARG A 174 -35.67 10.95 21.87
CA ARG A 174 -36.45 11.07 23.10
C ARG A 174 -37.26 9.78 23.27
N HIS A 175 -37.00 9.05 24.34
CA HIS A 175 -37.86 7.96 24.81
C HIS A 175 -39.08 8.54 25.53
N GLU A 176 -40.27 8.29 25.00
CA GLU A 176 -41.54 8.31 25.74
C GLU A 176 -42.39 7.13 25.25
N GLY A 177 -42.88 6.30 26.18
CA GLY A 177 -44.11 5.53 25.98
C GLY A 177 -44.01 4.05 25.58
N SER A 178 -43.87 3.19 26.61
CA SER A 178 -44.72 2.01 26.87
C SER A 178 -45.19 1.08 25.73
N GLY A 179 -44.84 -0.22 25.81
CA GLY A 179 -45.68 -1.28 25.23
C GLY A 179 -45.00 -2.62 24.95
N GLY A 180 -45.06 -3.55 25.92
CA GLY A 180 -45.22 -5.00 25.70
C GLY A 180 -44.14 -5.78 24.93
N TYR A 181 -43.20 -6.39 25.65
CA TYR A 181 -42.43 -7.53 25.13
C TYR A 181 -43.25 -8.83 25.29
N SER A 182 -43.65 -9.43 24.17
CA SER A 182 -44.10 -10.82 24.07
C SER A 182 -42.97 -11.66 23.50
N SER A 183 -42.59 -12.71 24.22
CA SER A 183 -41.61 -13.72 23.82
C SER A 183 -42.21 -14.74 22.84
N ALA A 184 -41.52 -15.00 21.74
CA ALA A 184 -41.66 -16.22 20.91
C ALA A 184 -40.37 -16.39 20.11
N GLN A 185 -39.47 -17.30 20.52
CA GLN A 185 -39.47 -18.74 20.20
C GLN A 185 -38.83 -19.02 18.82
N TRP A 186 -37.55 -19.37 18.89
CA TRP A 186 -36.76 -19.93 17.79
C TRP A 186 -37.33 -21.30 17.37
N ARG A 187 -37.63 -21.46 16.09
CA ARG A 187 -37.69 -22.76 15.41
C ARG A 187 -36.79 -22.67 14.18
N GLY A 188 -35.87 -23.64 14.08
CA GLY A 188 -35.08 -23.87 12.89
C GLY A 188 -35.86 -24.63 11.81
N GLU A 189 -35.07 -25.17 10.87
CA GLU A 189 -35.41 -25.86 9.63
C GLU A 189 -35.41 -24.93 8.40
N ASP A 190 -34.92 -25.29 7.22
CA ASP A 190 -34.02 -26.34 6.73
C ASP A 190 -33.84 -26.04 5.22
N GLN A 191 -32.87 -26.69 4.55
CA GLN A 191 -32.83 -26.94 3.09
C GLN A 191 -32.45 -25.81 2.09
N ILE A 192 -31.83 -26.05 0.92
CA ILE A 192 -31.13 -27.15 0.21
C ILE A 192 -30.52 -26.45 -1.04
N CYS A 193 -29.30 -26.82 -1.45
CA CYS A 193 -28.73 -26.44 -2.77
C CYS A 193 -29.34 -27.26 -3.93
N PRO A 194 -29.37 -26.74 -5.17
CA PRO A 194 -29.47 -27.60 -6.36
C PRO A 194 -28.19 -27.60 -7.23
N PRO A 195 -28.02 -28.63 -8.11
CA PRO A 195 -26.72 -29.18 -8.45
C PRO A 195 -26.24 -28.93 -9.89
N HIS A 196 -24.95 -29.25 -10.08
CA HIS A 196 -24.16 -29.33 -11.31
C HIS A 196 -24.82 -30.10 -12.47
N HIS A 197 -24.65 -29.59 -13.69
CA HIS A 197 -24.87 -30.31 -14.95
C HIS A 197 -23.52 -30.63 -15.61
N ALA A 198 -23.31 -31.91 -15.94
CA ALA A 198 -22.24 -32.39 -16.81
C ALA A 198 -22.86 -33.02 -18.06
N PRO A 199 -22.32 -32.84 -19.27
CA PRO A 199 -22.79 -33.54 -20.45
C PRO A 199 -22.00 -34.84 -20.69
N ARG A 200 -22.73 -35.94 -20.92
CA ARG A 200 -22.24 -37.19 -21.55
C ARG A 200 -22.47 -37.11 -23.05
N GLY A 201 -21.51 -37.60 -23.84
CA GLY A 201 -21.60 -37.67 -25.30
C GLY A 201 -22.31 -38.90 -25.85
N GLY A 202 -22.45 -38.92 -27.18
CA GLY A 202 -22.59 -40.14 -27.98
C GLY A 202 -23.69 -40.09 -29.04
N SER A 203 -23.30 -39.90 -30.31
CA SER A 203 -23.62 -40.78 -31.45
C SER A 203 -22.72 -40.40 -32.63
#